data_AF-A0A852GTB9-F1
#
_entry.id   AF-A0A852GTB9-F1
#
_cell.length_a   1.000
_cell.length_b   1.000
_cell.length_c   1.000
_cell.angle_alpha   90.00
_cell.angle_beta   90.00
_cell.angle_gamma   90.00
#
_symmetry.space_group_name_H-M   'P 1'
#
loop_
_entity.id
_entity.type
_entity.pdbx_description
1 polymer ?
#
loop_
_entity_poly.entity_id
_entity_poly.type
_entity_poly.pdbx_seq_one_letter_code
_entity_poly.pdbx_strand_id
1 'polypeptide(L)'
;PIPVLTVPTAPYEDQRPTGGGGLRRPTALFESQRNYLPNFVQSLLSSVDLRDRQGCTMVVGSDGRYFSKTAIEIVVQMAAAN
;
A
#
# COMPACT_ATOMS: atom_id res chain seq x y z
N PRO A 1 -20.76 11.16 -3.30
CA PRO A 1 -19.69 10.80 -2.33
C PRO A 1 -18.95 9.53 -2.77
N ILE A 2 -17.62 9.47 -2.59
CA ILE A 2 -16.83 8.28 -2.87
C ILE A 2 -17.06 7.28 -1.70
N PRO A 3 -17.54 6.05 -1.95
CA PRO A 3 -17.80 5.08 -0.89
C PRO A 3 -16.51 4.48 -0.34
N VAL A 4 -16.49 4.17 0.96
CA VAL A 4 -15.43 3.40 1.62
C VAL A 4 -15.84 1.94 1.65
N LEU A 5 -14.99 1.06 1.12
CA LEU A 5 -15.24 -0.38 1.03
C LEU A 5 -14.24 -1.15 1.91
N THR A 6 -14.74 -2.10 2.70
CA THR A 6 -13.89 -3.07 3.40
C THR A 6 -13.81 -4.35 2.57
N VAL A 7 -12.60 -4.75 2.21
CA VAL A 7 -12.35 -5.93 1.36
C VAL A 7 -11.68 -7.03 2.20
N PRO A 8 -12.29 -8.22 2.35
CA PRO A 8 -11.63 -9.33 3.04
C PRO A 8 -10.42 -9.81 2.23
N THR A 9 -9.34 -10.12 2.94
CA THR A 9 -8.06 -10.54 2.35
C THR A 9 -7.36 -11.57 3.25
N ALA A 10 -6.38 -12.28 2.69
CA ALA A 10 -5.53 -13.23 3.42
C ALA A 10 -4.11 -12.66 3.55
N PRO A 11 -3.38 -12.93 4.65
CA PRO A 11 -2.03 -12.42 4.85
C PRO A 11 -1.01 -13.07 3.90
N TYR A 12 0.09 -12.36 3.65
CA TYR A 12 1.26 -12.86 2.92
C TYR A 12 2.46 -12.91 3.86
N GLU A 13 3.08 -14.08 4.02
CA GLU A 13 4.22 -14.29 4.93
C GLU A 13 5.51 -13.60 4.48
N ASP A 14 5.61 -13.30 3.18
CA ASP A 14 6.79 -12.77 2.52
C ASP A 14 6.78 -11.25 2.37
N GLN A 15 5.83 -10.54 2.97
CA GLN A 15 5.77 -9.06 2.99
C GLN A 15 6.64 -8.45 4.10
N ARG A 16 7.91 -8.85 4.13
CA ARG A 16 8.89 -8.36 5.12
C ARG A 16 9.86 -7.40 4.43
N PRO A 17 9.87 -6.09 4.78
CA PRO A 17 10.89 -5.17 4.32
C PRO A 17 12.28 -5.65 4.73
N THR A 18 13.24 -5.57 3.82
CA THR A 18 14.62 -6.02 4.07
C THR A 18 15.52 -4.82 4.31
N GLY A 19 16.05 -4.68 5.54
CA GLY A 19 16.97 -3.60 5.93
C GLY A 19 16.41 -2.21 5.65
N GLY A 20 17.27 -1.24 5.34
CA GLY A 20 16.87 0.14 4.99
C GLY A 20 16.28 0.31 3.58
N GLY A 21 16.06 -0.78 2.82
CA GLY A 21 15.71 -0.74 1.40
C GLY A 21 14.23 -0.87 1.05
N GLY A 22 13.35 -1.01 2.05
CA GLY A 22 11.91 -1.25 1.85
C GLY A 22 11.57 -2.69 1.42
N LEU A 23 10.32 -2.91 1.00
CA LEU A 23 9.88 -4.19 0.42
C LEU A 23 10.26 -4.24 -1.07
N ARG A 24 11.14 -5.17 -1.44
CA ARG A 24 11.55 -5.39 -2.83
C ARG A 24 11.15 -6.78 -3.30
N ARG A 25 10.32 -6.82 -4.34
CA ARG A 25 9.80 -8.05 -4.96
C ARG A 25 9.68 -7.88 -6.47
N PRO A 26 9.69 -8.97 -7.26
CA PRO A 26 9.41 -8.91 -8.69
C PRO A 26 8.07 -8.20 -8.97
N THR A 27 8.03 -7.35 -10.00
CA THR A 27 6.81 -6.60 -10.36
C THR A 27 5.61 -7.51 -10.58
N ALA A 28 5.82 -8.69 -11.16
CA ALA A 28 4.78 -9.69 -11.37
C ALA A 28 4.04 -10.07 -10.08
N LEU A 29 4.70 -10.07 -8.90
CA LEU A 29 4.00 -10.33 -7.64
C LEU A 29 3.03 -9.20 -7.30
N PHE A 30 3.45 -7.95 -7.43
CA PHE A 30 2.57 -6.80 -7.13
C PHE A 30 1.38 -6.69 -8.09
N GLU A 31 1.57 -7.08 -9.36
CA GLU A 31 0.56 -6.97 -10.41
C GLU A 31 -0.40 -8.17 -10.45
N SER A 32 0.11 -9.38 -10.29
CA SER A 32 -0.69 -10.61 -10.51
C SER A 32 -1.24 -11.23 -9.24
N GLN A 33 -0.57 -11.05 -8.10
CA GLN A 33 -1.02 -11.67 -6.85
C GLN A 33 -2.13 -10.83 -6.23
N ARG A 34 -3.28 -11.46 -6.04
CA ARG A 34 -4.48 -10.80 -5.50
C ARG A 34 -4.17 -10.15 -4.16
N ASN A 35 -4.47 -8.85 -4.05
CA ASN A 35 -4.28 -8.06 -2.83
C ASN A 35 -2.83 -8.01 -2.31
N TYR A 36 -1.82 -8.37 -3.10
CA TYR A 36 -0.44 -8.34 -2.62
C TYR A 36 0.00 -6.89 -2.30
N LEU A 37 -0.11 -5.96 -3.25
CA LEU A 37 0.17 -4.56 -2.96
C LEU A 37 -0.80 -3.95 -1.91
N PRO A 38 -2.14 -4.10 -2.02
CA PRO A 38 -3.06 -3.58 -1.02
C PRO A 38 -2.78 -4.02 0.42
N ASN A 39 -2.44 -5.29 0.64
CA ASN A 39 -2.12 -5.78 1.99
C ASN A 39 -0.91 -5.06 2.58
N PHE A 40 0.14 -4.85 1.77
CA PHE A 40 1.33 -4.16 2.24
C PHE A 40 1.05 -2.67 2.53
N VAL A 41 0.28 -2.01 1.66
CA VAL A 41 -0.13 -0.61 1.86
C VAL A 41 -1.01 -0.46 3.10
N GLN A 42 -1.98 -1.34 3.32
CA GLN A 42 -2.80 -1.34 4.53
C GLN A 42 -1.95 -1.52 5.78
N SER A 43 -0.95 -2.40 5.73
CA SER A 43 -0.03 -2.64 6.85
C SER A 43 0.81 -1.40 7.15
N LEU A 44 1.29 -0.68 6.12
CA LEU A 44 1.99 0.59 6.26
C LEU A 44 1.11 1.66 6.89
N LEU A 45 -0.10 1.88 6.39
CA LEU A 45 -1.03 2.86 6.95
C LEU A 45 -1.37 2.51 8.40
N SER A 46 -1.62 1.22 8.67
CA SER A 46 -1.93 0.68 10.00
C SER A 46 -0.80 0.85 11.02
N SER A 47 0.45 1.01 10.57
CA SER A 47 1.60 1.25 11.44
C SER A 47 1.67 2.68 12.00
N VAL A 48 0.90 3.62 11.43
CA VAL A 48 0.72 4.97 11.97
C VAL A 48 -0.46 4.94 12.94
N ASP A 49 -0.30 5.50 14.14
CA ASP A 49 -1.36 5.55 15.14
C ASP A 49 -2.64 6.21 14.60
N LEU A 50 -3.80 5.66 14.97
CA LEU A 50 -5.10 6.09 14.42
C LEU A 50 -5.35 7.60 14.62
N ARG A 51 -4.96 8.14 15.77
CA ARG A 51 -5.11 9.57 16.08
C ARG A 51 -4.22 10.46 15.21
N ASP A 52 -2.99 10.00 14.96
CA ASP A 52 -1.99 10.76 14.22
C ASP A 52 -2.20 10.64 12.70
N ARG A 53 -2.93 9.62 12.25
CA ARG A 53 -3.29 9.44 10.83
C ARG A 53 -4.38 10.40 10.37
N GLN A 54 -5.30 10.80 11.25
CA GLN A 54 -6.44 11.63 10.87
C GLN A 54 -5.98 13.05 10.49
N GLY A 55 -6.26 13.45 9.25
CA GLY A 55 -5.86 14.76 8.72
C GLY A 55 -4.37 14.93 8.49
N CYS A 56 -3.57 13.86 8.57
CA CYS A 56 -2.14 13.94 8.29
C CYS A 56 -1.85 14.12 6.80
N THR A 57 -0.63 14.52 6.50
CA THR A 57 -0.12 14.62 5.12
C THR A 57 0.96 13.57 4.91
N MET A 58 0.78 12.74 3.88
CA MET A 58 1.78 11.76 3.45
C MET A 58 2.33 12.16 2.07
N VAL A 59 3.63 11.97 1.87
CA VAL A 59 4.29 12.18 0.58
C VAL A 59 4.43 10.84 -0.14
N VAL A 60 4.00 10.78 -1.40
CA VAL A 60 4.12 9.58 -2.26
C VAL A 60 4.91 9.96 -3.51
N GLY A 61 5.91 9.15 -3.85
CA GLY A 61 6.77 9.38 -5.01
C GLY A 61 7.28 8.09 -5.62
N SER A 62 7.77 8.17 -6.86
CA SER A 62 8.35 7.05 -7.59
C SER A 62 9.43 7.54 -8.55
N ASP A 63 10.38 6.66 -8.88
CA ASP A 63 11.41 6.84 -9.91
C ASP A 63 10.89 6.63 -11.34
N GLY A 64 9.59 6.42 -11.54
CA GLY A 64 8.95 6.31 -12.86
C GLY A 64 9.03 4.91 -13.50
N ARG A 65 9.43 3.88 -12.76
CA ARG A 65 9.45 2.50 -13.28
C ARG A 65 8.07 1.97 -13.66
N TYR A 66 8.07 0.86 -14.38
CA TYR A 66 6.85 0.13 -14.68
C TYR A 66 6.07 -0.20 -13.40
N PHE A 67 4.73 -0.15 -13.49
CA PHE A 67 3.76 -0.32 -12.38
C PHE A 67 3.65 0.86 -11.39
N SER A 68 4.51 1.89 -11.46
CA SER A 68 4.47 3.02 -10.53
C SER A 68 3.15 3.78 -10.51
N LYS A 69 2.57 4.07 -11.69
CA LYS A 69 1.29 4.79 -11.78
C LYS A 69 0.17 4.02 -11.07
N THR A 70 0.05 2.73 -11.35
CA THR A 70 -0.93 1.83 -10.73
C THR A 70 -0.74 1.73 -9.23
N ALA A 71 0.52 1.63 -8.76
CA ALA A 71 0.81 1.60 -7.33
C ALA A 71 0.41 2.90 -6.62
N ILE A 72 0.68 4.06 -7.24
CA ILE A 72 0.27 5.37 -6.69
C ILE A 72 -1.25 5.49 -6.62
N GLU A 73 -1.98 5.05 -7.65
CA GLU A 73 -3.45 5.05 -7.64
C GLU A 73 -4.01 4.23 -6.46
N ILE A 74 -3.45 3.04 -6.22
CA ILE A 74 -3.84 2.18 -5.09
C ILE A 74 -3.53 2.86 -3.75
N VAL A 75 -2.33 3.45 -3.60
CA VAL A 75 -1.94 4.14 -2.35
C VAL A 75 -2.89 5.30 -2.05
N VAL A 76 -3.24 6.11 -3.04
CA VAL A 76 -4.16 7.26 -2.84
C VAL A 76 -5.56 6.79 -2.46
N GLN A 77 -6.10 5.77 -3.12
CA GLN A 77 -7.41 5.20 -2.79
C GLN A 77 -7.45 4.64 -1.36
N MET A 78 -6.40 3.90 -0.97
CA MET A 78 -6.33 3.29 0.36
C MET A 78 -6.08 4.31 1.47
N ALA A 79 -5.28 5.34 1.21
CA ALA A 79 -5.05 6.44 2.16
C ALA A 79 -6.34 7.24 2.41
N ALA A 80 -7.13 7.52 1.38
CA ALA A 80 -8.43 8.19 1.53
C ALA A 80 -9.47 7.34 2.29
N ALA A 81 -9.31 6.02 2.31
CA ALA A 81 -10.19 5.08 2.96
C ALA A 81 -9.76 4.68 4.40
N ASN A 82 -8.61 5.16 4.89
CA ASN A 82 -8.01 4.81 6.20
C ASN A 82 -8.13 5.91 7.26
#